data_AF-A0A7G3FK14-F1
#
_entry.id   AF-A0A7G3FK14-F1
#
_cell.length_a   1.000
_cell.length_b   1.000
_cell.length_c   1.000
_cell.angle_alpha   90.00
_cell.angle_beta   90.00
_cell.angle_gamma   90.00
#
_symmetry.space_group_name_H-M   'P 1'
#
loop_
_entity.id
_entity.type
_entity.pdbx_description
1 polymer ?
#
loop_
_entity_poly.entity_id
_entity_poly.type
_entity_poly.pdbx_seq_one_letter_code
_entity_poly.pdbx_strand_id
1 'polypeptide(L)' 'MRVVKEYLDKPCKVTVFSWNGKYIIKLEEGPFEQTFKVSELDVLEEELEDILNENFLNQALDRFKEMGSSLKSAMNY' A
#
# COMPACT_ATOMS: atom_id res chain seq x y z
N MET A 1 -0.12 -13.69 10.44
CA MET A 1 0.39 -12.48 9.78
C MET A 1 1.50 -11.90 10.63
N ARG A 2 2.70 -11.71 10.08
CA ARG A 2 3.80 -11.00 10.77
C ARG A 2 4.10 -9.71 10.03
N VAL A 3 4.47 -8.64 10.75
CA VAL A 3 5.06 -7.45 10.13
C VAL A 3 6.47 -7.83 9.67
N VAL A 4 6.77 -7.52 8.41
CA VAL A 4 8.07 -7.75 7.79
C VAL A 4 8.86 -6.45 7.77
N LYS A 5 8.21 -5.37 7.33
CA LYS A 5 8.84 -4.06 7.19
C LYS A 5 7.82 -2.95 7.39
N GLU A 6 8.27 -1.85 7.97
CA GLU A 6 7.51 -0.60 8.06
C GLU A 6 8.35 0.53 7.49
N TYR A 7 7.71 1.37 6.69
CA TYR A 7 8.32 2.53 6.07
C TYR A 7 7.68 3.79 6.62
N LEU A 8 8.52 4.66 7.19
CA LEU A 8 8.10 5.93 7.82
C LEU A 8 8.54 7.15 7.03
N ASP A 9 9.38 6.97 6.01
CA ASP A 9 9.96 7.99 5.14
C ASP A 9 9.23 8.12 3.79
N LYS A 10 8.12 7.38 3.61
CA LYS A 10 7.30 7.38 2.40
C LYS A 10 6.16 8.42 2.54
N PRO A 11 5.60 8.89 1.42
CA PRO A 11 4.57 9.94 1.44
C PRO A 11 3.22 9.50 2.02
N CYS A 12 3.04 8.20 2.28
CA CYS A 12 1.95 7.65 3.07
C CYS A 12 2.53 6.50 3.93
N LYS A 13 1.79 6.05 4.94
CA LYS A 13 2.27 4.98 5.80
C LYS A 13 2.24 3.67 5.02
N VAL A 14 3.38 2.96 4.99
CA VAL A 14 3.47 1.63 4.36
C VAL A 14 3.90 0.59 5.38
N THR A 15 3.10 -0.47 5.50
CA THR A 15 3.43 -1.66 6.30
C THR A 15 3.37 -2.87 5.39
N VAL A 16 4.44 -3.66 5.37
CA VAL A 16 4.48 -4.94 4.65
C VAL A 16 4.31 -6.07 5.66
N PHE A 17 3.36 -6.95 5.39
CA PHE A 17 3.14 -8.17 6.17
C PHE A 17 3.52 -9.41 5.36
N SER A 18 3.97 -10.46 6.04
CA SER A 18 4.06 -11.81 5.48
C SER A 18 2.93 -12.65 6.05
N TRP A 19 2.17 -13.27 5.15
CA TRP A 19 1.09 -14.19 5.52
C TRP A 19 0.81 -15.17 4.38
N ASN A 20 0.98 -16.46 4.68
CA ASN A 20 0.55 -17.56 3.81
C ASN A 20 1.24 -17.53 2.44
N GLY A 21 2.57 -17.33 2.47
CA GLY A 21 3.42 -17.27 1.27
C GLY A 21 3.20 -16.01 0.43
N LYS A 22 2.68 -14.93 1.02
CA LYS A 22 2.48 -13.65 0.35
C LYS A 22 2.99 -12.49 1.19
N TYR A 23 3.69 -11.57 0.51
CA TYR A 23 3.84 -10.22 1.00
C TYR A 23 2.54 -9.45 0.74
N ILE A 24 2.01 -8.83 1.79
CA ILE A 24 0.85 -7.96 1.78
C ILE A 24 1.38 -6.55 2.02
N ILE A 25 1.49 -5.77 0.94
CA ILE A 25 1.92 -4.38 0.97
C ILE A 25 0.67 -3.53 1.24
N LYS A 26 0.59 -2.96 2.44
CA LYS A 26 -0.53 -2.14 2.88
C LYS A 26 -0.10 -0.68 2.95
N LEU A 27 -0.75 0.17 2.15
CA LEU A 27 -0.61 1.62 2.21
C LEU A 27 -1.81 2.22 2.93
N GLU A 28 -1.59 3.17 3.82
CA GLU A 28 -2.61 3.85 4.61
C GLU A 28 -2.47 5.37 4.47
N GLU A 29 -3.58 6.05 4.16
CA GLU A 29 -3.67 7.51 4.10
C GLU A 29 -5.03 7.95 4.69
N GLY A 30 -5.00 8.59 5.86
CA GLY A 30 -6.21 8.97 6.59
C GLY A 30 -7.13 7.77 6.86
N PRO A 31 -8.41 7.80 6.41
CA PRO A 31 -9.36 6.71 6.61
C PRO A 31 -9.26 5.60 5.55
N PHE A 32 -8.35 5.71 4.58
CA PHE A 32 -8.28 4.84 3.42
C PHE A 32 -7.10 3.87 3.49
N GLU A 33 -7.31 2.69 2.93
CA GLU A 33 -6.30 1.64 2.81
C GLU A 33 -6.27 1.12 1.38
N GLN A 34 -5.06 0.92 0.84
CA GLN A 34 -4.83 0.15 -0.38
C GLN A 34 -3.92 -1.03 -0.07
N THR A 35 -4.33 -2.23 -0.48
CA THR A 35 -3.60 -3.48 -0.21
C THR A 35 -3.24 -4.20 -1.50
N PHE A 36 -1.95 -4.49 -1.67
CA PHE A 36 -1.39 -5.24 -2.80
C PHE A 36 -0.76 -6.52 -2.27
N LYS A 37 -0.95 -7.63 -2.99
CA LYS A 37 -0.43 -8.94 -2.58
C LYS A 37 0.46 -9.51 -3.66
N VAL A 38 1.69 -9.81 -3.30
CA VAL A 38 2.67 -10.48 -4.17
C VAL A 38 3.10 -11.79 -3.52
N SER A 39 3.47 -12.77 -4.33
CA SER A 39 3.97 -14.06 -3.86
C SER A 39 5.36 -13.87 -3.26
N GLU A 40 5.64 -14.51 -2.12
CA GLU A 40 7.00 -14.58 -1.55
C GLU A 40 7.93 -15.46 -2.40
N LEU A 41 7.40 -16.24 -3.35
CA LEU A 41 8.18 -17.02 -4.29
C LEU A 41 8.63 -16.20 -5.51
N ASP A 42 7.89 -15.14 -5.83
CA ASP A 42 8.11 -14.32 -7.03
C ASP A 42 8.85 -13.01 -6.72
N VAL A 43 8.82 -12.59 -5.46
CA VAL A 43 9.40 -11.33 -4.97
C VAL A 43 10.15 -11.61 -3.69
N LEU A 44 11.42 -11.22 -3.64
CA LEU A 44 12.24 -11.25 -2.44
C LEU A 44 11.98 -10.02 -1.56
N GLU A 45 12.27 -10.13 -0.26
CA GLU A 45 12.06 -9.03 0.70
C GLU A 45 12.84 -7.75 0.33
N GLU A 46 14.05 -7.92 -0.21
CA GLU A 46 14.91 -6.83 -0.67
C GLU A 46 14.36 -6.08 -1.89
N GLU A 47 13.56 -6.74 -2.73
CA GLU A 47 12.94 -6.15 -3.93
C GLU A 47 11.68 -5.32 -3.60
N LEU A 48 11.19 -5.37 -2.36
CA LEU A 48 10.04 -4.58 -1.92
C LEU A 48 10.27 -3.06 -2.08
N GLU A 49 11.52 -2.62 -1.95
CA GLU A 49 11.89 -1.21 -2.15
C GLU A 49 11.67 -0.75 -3.59
N ASP A 50 12.03 -1.61 -4.55
CA ASP A 50 11.92 -1.32 -5.97
C ASP A 50 10.47 -1.28 -6.43
N ILE A 51 9.60 -2.10 -5.81
CA ILE A 51 8.16 -2.03 -6.00
C ILE A 51 7.61 -0.70 -5.45
N LEU A 52 8.07 -0.29 -4.27
CA LEU A 52 7.69 0.97 -3.60
C LEU A 52 8.46 2.19 -4.13
N ASN A 53 8.70 2.22 -5.44
CA ASN A 53 9.29 3.35 -6.12
C ASN A 53 8.35 4.57 -6.18
N GLU A 54 8.90 5.72 -6.54
CA GLU A 54 8.16 6.98 -6.60
C GLU A 54 6.94 6.93 -7.53
N ASN A 55 7.06 6.26 -8.68
CA ASN A 55 5.95 6.16 -9.63
C ASN A 55 4.78 5.35 -9.05
N PHE A 56 5.07 4.22 -8.42
CA PHE A 56 4.04 3.41 -7.74
C PHE A 56 3.36 4.19 -6.61
N LEU A 57 4.15 4.87 -5.78
CA LEU A 57 3.64 5.65 -4.65
C LEU A 57 2.79 6.84 -5.12
N ASN A 58 3.22 7.57 -6.15
CA ASN A 58 2.44 8.67 -6.71
C ASN A 58 1.08 8.19 -7.24
N GLN A 59 1.04 7.06 -7.95
CA GLN A 59 -0.22 6.46 -8.41
C GLN A 59 -1.09 6.02 -7.23
N ALA A 60 -0.51 5.47 -6.16
CA ALA A 60 -1.26 5.14 -4.96
C ALA A 60 -1.86 6.39 -4.28
N LEU A 61 -1.11 7.49 -4.20
CA LEU A 61 -1.61 8.76 -3.66
C LEU A 61 -2.77 9.32 -4.48
N ASP A 62 -2.70 9.25 -5.81
CA ASP A 62 -3.81 9.67 -6.67
C ASP A 62 -5.05 8.79 -6.46
N ARG A 63 -4.88 7.47 -6.32
CA ARG A 63 -5.97 6.56 -5.97
C ARG A 63 -6.60 6.89 -4.61
N PHE A 64 -5.83 7.34 -3.61
CA PHE A 64 -6.41 7.81 -2.35
C PHE A 64 -7.31 9.05 -2.53
N LYS A 65 -6.93 9.99 -3.41
CA LYS A 65 -7.78 11.15 -3.74
C LYS A 65 -9.08 10.71 -4.42
N GLU A 66 -9.00 9.72 -5.32
CA GLU A 66 -10.16 9.14 -5.99
C GLU A 66 -11.09 8.40 -5.01
N MET A 67 -10.53 7.65 -4.05
CA MET A 67 -11.30 7.00 -2.98
C MET A 67 -12.07 8.03 -2.16
N GLY A 68 -11.42 9.12 -1.76
CA GLY A 68 -12.05 10.22 -1.05
C GLY A 68 -13.18 10.87 -1.84
N SER A 69 -12.95 11.14 -3.13
CA SER A 69 -13.97 11.70 -4.02
C SER A 69 -15.17 10.75 -4.17
N SER A 70 -14.92 9.46 -4.37
CA SER A 70 -15.95 8.43 -4.52
C SER A 70 -16.81 8.31 -3.26
N LEU A 71 -16.18 8.27 -2.09
CA LEU A 71 -16.89 8.20 -0.82
C LEU A 71 -17.73 9.45 -0.57
N LYS A 72 -17.17 10.65 -0.81
CA LYS A 72 -17.91 11.91 -0.67
C LYS A 72 -19.16 11.92 -1.55
N SER A 73 -19.02 11.56 -2.82
CA SER A 73 -20.15 11.48 -3.75
C SER A 73 -21.21 10.47 -3.30
N ALA A 74 -20.81 9.30 -2.81
CA ALA A 74 -21.74 8.29 -2.29
C ALA A 74 -22.50 8.74 -1.03
N MET A 75 -21.86 9.59 -0.21
CA MET A 75 -22.44 10.13 1.02
C MET A 75 -23.35 11.35 0.81
N ASN A 76 -23.59 11.79 -0.44
CA ASN A 76 -24.35 13.00 -0.78
C ASN A 76 -23.82 14.28 -0.10
N TYR A 77 -22.49 14.39 0.02
CA TYR A 77 -21.80 15.59 0.51
C TYR A 77 -21.26 16.47 -0.61
#